data_AF-A0AA35TWU5-F1
#
_entry.id   AF-A0AA35TWU5-F1
#
_cell.length_a   1.000
_cell.length_b   1.000
_cell.length_c   1.000
_cell.angle_alpha   90.00
_cell.angle_beta   90.00
_cell.angle_gamma   90.00
#
_symmetry.space_group_name_H-M   'P 1'
#
loop_
_entity.id
_entity.type
_entity.pdbx_description
1 polymer ?
#
loop_
_entity_poly.entity_id
_entity_poly.type
_entity_poly.pdbx_seq_one_letter_code
_entity_poly.pdbx_strand_id
1 'polypeptide(L)'
;MSLAFSNFQDTHSIGCGALQEKTSPFHLISFVVVSVPLVAIDSVYYGRPVLAPLNIVLYNVFGKGGPNLYGVEPLSYYLINGVLNFNVVFILALLAPLAVEFQV
;
A
#
# COMPACT_ATOMS: atom_id res chain seq x y z
N MET A 1 32.26 21.08 -14.69
CA MET A 1 31.10 20.36 -15.27
C MET A 1 31.55 19.03 -15.89
N SER A 2 32.18 18.16 -15.10
CA SER A 2 32.62 16.81 -15.56
C SER A 2 32.69 15.77 -14.43
N LEU A 3 32.49 16.18 -13.17
CA LEU A 3 32.54 15.30 -11.99
C LEU A 3 31.15 14.87 -11.48
N ALA A 4 30.07 15.36 -12.09
CA ALA A 4 28.71 14.96 -11.74
C ALA A 4 28.21 13.72 -12.52
N PHE A 5 28.91 13.32 -13.59
CA PHE A 5 28.49 12.22 -14.46
C PHE A 5 29.11 10.87 -14.07
N SER A 6 30.17 10.85 -13.27
CA SER A 6 30.83 9.60 -12.85
C SER A 6 30.07 8.82 -11.76
N ASN A 7 29.19 9.48 -10.98
CA ASN A 7 28.45 8.83 -9.91
C ASN A 7 27.14 8.14 -10.37
N PHE A 8 26.79 8.24 -11.66
CA PHE A 8 25.56 7.64 -12.18
C PHE A 8 25.77 6.25 -12.79
N GLN A 9 27.01 5.88 -13.13
CA GLN A 9 27.32 4.61 -13.80
C GLN A 9 27.42 3.40 -12.83
N ASP A 10 27.54 3.64 -11.52
CA ASP A 10 27.79 2.57 -10.53
C ASP A 10 26.53 1.85 -10.00
N THR A 11 25.34 2.21 -10.48
CA THR A 11 24.08 1.57 -10.02
C THR A 11 23.69 0.29 -10.75
N HIS A 12 24.50 -0.17 -11.72
CA HIS A 12 24.21 -1.39 -12.49
C HIS A 12 24.65 -2.71 -11.83
N SER A 13 25.18 -2.70 -10.59
CA SER A 13 25.65 -3.94 -9.95
C SER A 13 25.44 -4.00 -8.42
N ILE A 14 24.47 -3.26 -7.88
CA ILE A 14 24.09 -3.43 -6.47
C ILE A 14 22.94 -4.42 -6.39
N GLY A 15 23.32 -5.67 -6.13
CA GLY A 15 22.44 -6.80 -6.00
C GLY A 15 21.37 -6.66 -4.93
N CYS A 16 20.46 -7.62 -4.97
CA CYS A 16 19.26 -7.90 -4.16
C CYS A 16 19.40 -7.80 -2.61
N GLY A 17 20.53 -7.33 -2.06
CA GLY A 17 20.79 -7.17 -0.63
C GLY A 17 20.79 -5.73 -0.09
N ALA A 18 20.77 -4.69 -0.94
CA ALA A 18 20.86 -3.29 -0.48
C ALA A 18 19.50 -2.63 -0.13
N LEU A 19 18.39 -3.35 -0.25
CA LEU A 19 17.04 -2.84 0.02
C LEU A 19 16.67 -2.77 1.52
N GLN A 20 17.55 -3.22 2.41
CA GLN A 20 17.30 -3.21 3.86
C GLN A 20 17.91 -2.02 4.62
N GLU A 21 18.80 -1.22 4.02
CA GLU A 21 19.58 -0.23 4.79
C GLU A 21 18.99 1.19 4.81
N LYS A 22 18.03 1.51 3.91
CA LYS A 22 17.42 2.85 3.85
C LYS A 22 15.99 2.90 4.39
N THR A 23 15.68 2.17 5.46
CA THR A 23 14.46 2.41 6.25
C THR A 23 14.60 3.71 7.01
N SER A 24 14.24 4.81 6.35
CA SER A 24 14.16 6.13 7.00
C SER A 24 13.16 6.08 8.17
N PRO A 25 13.43 6.74 9.31
CA PRO A 25 12.58 6.64 10.51
C PRO A 25 11.17 7.23 10.32
N PHE A 26 10.94 7.96 9.23
CA PHE A 26 9.68 8.64 8.94
C PHE A 26 8.47 7.69 8.91
N HIS A 27 8.64 6.46 8.43
CA HIS A 27 7.54 5.49 8.40
C HIS A 27 7.09 5.08 9.80
N LEU A 28 8.04 4.85 10.71
CA LEU A 28 7.74 4.52 12.11
C LEU A 28 7.06 5.69 12.82
N ILE A 29 7.58 6.90 12.58
CA ILE A 29 6.99 8.13 13.13
C ILE A 29 5.55 8.29 12.64
N SER A 30 5.30 8.15 11.33
CA SER A 30 3.96 8.28 10.77
C SER A 30 3.00 7.22 11.33
N PHE A 31 3.45 5.97 11.49
CA PHE A 31 2.66 4.90 12.05
C PHE A 31 2.25 5.19 13.50
N VAL A 32 3.19 5.63 14.34
CA VAL A 32 2.91 5.97 15.75
C VAL A 32 1.98 7.17 15.85
N VAL A 33 2.24 8.24 15.09
CA VAL A 33 1.45 9.47 15.12
C VAL A 33 0.00 9.23 14.73
N VAL A 34 -0.28 8.30 13.80
CA VAL A 34 -1.65 7.97 13.38
C VAL A 34 -2.29 6.94 14.31
N SER A 35 -1.57 5.87 14.67
CA SER A 35 -2.14 4.76 15.44
C SER A 35 -2.46 5.13 16.89
N VAL A 36 -1.57 5.84 17.59
CA VAL A 36 -1.74 6.16 19.02
C VAL A 36 -3.03 6.96 19.30
N PRO A 37 -3.31 8.10 18.64
CA PRO A 37 -4.56 8.82 18.89
C PRO A 37 -5.77 8.02 18.44
N LEU A 38 -5.66 7.21 17.38
CA LEU A 38 -6.75 6.33 16.92
C LEU A 38 -7.15 5.34 18.02
N VAL A 39 -6.19 4.60 18.59
CA VAL A 39 -6.50 3.66 19.69
C VAL A 39 -7.01 4.40 20.91
N ALA A 40 -6.39 5.52 21.28
CA ALA A 40 -6.73 6.26 22.49
C ALA A 40 -8.17 6.80 22.45
N ILE A 41 -8.54 7.46 21.35
CA ILE A 41 -9.87 8.02 21.16
C ILE A 41 -10.90 6.89 21.13
N ASP A 42 -10.69 5.87 20.28
CA ASP A 42 -11.62 4.75 20.19
C ASP A 42 -11.80 4.08 21.56
N SER A 43 -10.72 3.87 22.31
CA SER A 43 -10.79 3.19 23.60
C SER A 43 -11.54 3.99 24.66
N VAL A 44 -11.45 5.33 24.63
CA VAL A 44 -12.21 6.22 25.53
C VAL A 44 -13.71 6.13 25.24
N TYR A 45 -14.11 6.20 23.98
CA TYR A 45 -15.54 6.16 23.61
C TYR A 45 -16.16 4.76 23.77
N TYR A 46 -15.41 3.70 23.47
CA TYR A 46 -15.89 2.32 23.59
C TYR A 46 -15.72 1.72 25.00
N GLY A 47 -15.02 2.41 25.91
CA GLY A 47 -14.77 1.95 27.28
C GLY A 47 -13.92 0.68 27.40
N ARG A 48 -13.24 0.29 26.31
CA ARG A 48 -12.40 -0.90 26.20
C ARG A 48 -11.31 -0.66 25.15
N PRO A 49 -10.14 -1.30 25.22
CA PRO A 49 -9.13 -1.15 24.18
C PRO A 49 -9.67 -1.61 22.82
N VAL A 50 -9.77 -0.67 21.87
CA VAL A 50 -10.30 -0.94 20.51
C VAL A 50 -9.28 -0.55 19.46
N LEU A 51 -9.01 -1.51 18.56
CA LEU A 51 -8.29 -1.29 17.31
C LEU A 51 -9.28 -1.44 16.17
N ALA A 52 -9.85 -0.33 15.70
CA ALA A 52 -10.88 -0.34 14.66
C ALA A 52 -10.47 -1.11 13.38
N PRO A 53 -9.26 -0.93 12.82
CA PRO A 53 -8.83 -1.69 11.64
C PRO A 53 -8.77 -3.19 11.90
N LEU A 54 -8.29 -3.60 13.08
CA LEU A 54 -8.19 -5.00 13.45
C LEU A 54 -9.57 -5.63 13.66
N ASN A 55 -10.50 -4.91 14.30
CA ASN A 55 -11.85 -5.39 14.52
C ASN A 55 -12.62 -5.59 13.21
N ILE A 56 -12.42 -4.73 12.21
CA ILE A 56 -13.02 -4.88 10.88
C ILE A 56 -12.51 -6.15 10.20
N VAL A 57 -11.20 -6.43 10.28
CA VAL A 57 -10.61 -7.66 9.72
C VAL A 57 -11.12 -8.89 10.46
N LEU A 58 -11.13 -8.88 11.79
CA LEU A 58 -11.63 -10.01 12.60
C LEU A 58 -13.10 -10.28 12.33
N TYR A 59 -13.92 -9.25 12.14
CA TYR A 59 -15.34 -9.39 11.86
C TYR A 59 -15.60 -9.89 10.44
N ASN A 60 -14.98 -9.29 9.42
CA ASN A 60 -15.29 -9.57 8.02
C ASN A 60 -14.52 -10.78 7.45
N VAL A 61 -13.28 -11.02 7.90
CA VAL A 61 -12.43 -12.10 7.36
C VAL A 61 -12.53 -13.36 8.21
N PHE A 62 -12.44 -13.21 9.53
CA PHE A 62 -12.42 -14.36 10.45
C PHE A 62 -13.77 -14.64 11.12
N GLY A 63 -14.77 -13.77 10.91
CA GLY A 63 -16.12 -13.92 11.42
C GLY A 63 -17.02 -14.75 10.52
N LYS A 64 -18.25 -14.99 10.97
CA LYS A 64 -19.23 -15.83 10.26
C LYS A 64 -19.91 -15.15 9.07
N GLY A 65 -19.88 -13.82 9.01
CA GLY A 65 -20.60 -13.03 7.99
C GLY A 65 -19.88 -12.94 6.64
N GLY A 66 -18.56 -13.14 6.62
CA GLY A 66 -17.72 -12.96 5.43
C GLY A 66 -17.73 -11.52 4.87
N PRO A 67 -16.90 -11.22 3.87
CA PRO A 67 -16.90 -9.91 3.21
C PRO A 67 -18.11 -9.72 2.26
N ASN A 68 -18.95 -10.74 2.10
CA ASN A 68 -20.00 -10.80 1.08
C ASN A 68 -21.36 -10.27 1.57
N LEU A 69 -21.41 -9.57 2.71
CA LEU A 69 -22.66 -9.06 3.30
C LEU A 69 -23.46 -8.16 2.35
N TYR A 70 -22.78 -7.51 1.39
CA TYR A 70 -23.39 -6.63 0.38
C TYR A 70 -23.30 -7.19 -1.04
N GLY A 71 -22.96 -8.48 -1.19
CA GLY A 71 -22.71 -9.11 -2.48
C GLY A 71 -21.27 -8.92 -2.96
N VAL A 72 -20.96 -9.53 -4.11
CA VAL A 72 -19.66 -9.43 -4.79
C VAL A 72 -19.88 -8.84 -6.17
N GLU A 73 -19.07 -7.86 -6.56
CA GLU A 73 -19.17 -7.30 -7.90
C GLU A 73 -18.48 -8.20 -8.94
N PRO A 74 -19.02 -8.28 -10.19
CA PRO A 74 -18.34 -8.97 -11.28
C PRO A 74 -17.06 -8.23 -11.67
N LEU A 75 -16.07 -8.94 -12.21
CA LEU A 75 -14.78 -8.37 -12.60
C LEU A 75 -14.90 -7.13 -13.50
N SER A 76 -15.87 -7.12 -14.41
CA SER A 76 -16.13 -6.01 -15.32
C SER A 76 -16.38 -4.69 -14.60
N TYR A 77 -17.01 -4.70 -13.42
CA TYR A 77 -17.25 -3.51 -12.62
C TYR A 77 -15.93 -2.79 -12.26
N TYR A 78 -14.92 -3.54 -11.81
CA TYR A 78 -13.63 -2.97 -11.43
C TYR A 78 -12.85 -2.42 -12.62
N LEU A 79 -12.88 -3.10 -13.77
CA LEU A 79 -12.23 -2.61 -15.00
C LEU A 79 -12.88 -1.32 -15.52
N ILE A 80 -14.22 -1.29 -15.58
CA ILE A 80 -14.97 -0.12 -16.04
C ILE A 80 -14.73 1.05 -15.08
N ASN A 81 -14.80 0.82 -13.77
CA ASN A 81 -14.56 1.85 -12.77
C ASN A 81 -13.10 2.35 -12.80
N GLY A 82 -12.13 1.47 -13.03
CA GLY A 82 -10.72 1.82 -13.20
C GLY A 82 -10.50 2.76 -14.38
N VAL A 83 -11.04 2.42 -15.55
CA VAL A 83 -10.97 3.28 -16.74
C VAL A 83 -11.75 4.59 -16.52
N LEU A 84 -12.90 4.55 -15.86
CA LEU A 84 -13.71 5.75 -15.63
C LEU A 84 -13.03 6.76 -14.69
N ASN A 85 -12.39 6.30 -13.61
CA ASN A 85 -11.75 7.19 -12.63
C ASN A 85 -10.34 7.61 -13.05
N PHE A 86 -9.59 6.74 -13.70
CA PHE A 86 -8.16 6.96 -13.98
C PHE A 86 -7.83 7.08 -15.48
N ASN A 87 -8.80 6.91 -16.38
CA ASN A 87 -8.63 7.05 -17.83
C ASN A 87 -7.41 6.26 -18.34
N VAL A 88 -6.52 6.92 -19.10
CA VAL A 88 -5.30 6.33 -19.67
C VAL A 88 -4.32 5.87 -18.58
N VAL A 89 -4.32 6.49 -17.41
CA VAL A 89 -3.43 6.13 -16.29
C VAL A 89 -3.72 4.70 -15.81
N PHE A 90 -4.97 4.23 -15.88
CA PHE A 90 -5.31 2.85 -15.53
C PHE A 90 -4.62 1.83 -16.45
N ILE A 91 -4.63 2.11 -17.76
CA ILE A 91 -4.01 1.23 -18.75
C ILE A 91 -2.49 1.19 -18.54
N LEU A 92 -1.87 2.35 -18.26
CA LEU A 92 -0.45 2.44 -17.95
C LEU A 92 -0.09 1.68 -16.66
N ALA A 93 -0.94 1.74 -15.64
CA ALA A 93 -0.73 1.01 -14.38
C ALA A 93 -0.76 -0.52 -14.58
N LEU A 94 -1.62 -1.03 -15.47
CA LEU A 94 -1.66 -2.46 -15.82
C LEU A 94 -0.44 -2.91 -16.63
N LEU A 95 0.14 -2.01 -17.43
CA LEU A 95 1.35 -2.28 -18.22
C LEU A 95 2.65 -2.07 -17.44
N ALA A 96 2.59 -1.41 -16.27
CA ALA A 96 3.77 -1.08 -15.49
C ALA A 96 4.62 -2.29 -15.08
N PRO A 97 4.06 -3.45 -14.66
CA PRO A 97 4.86 -4.64 -14.38
C PRO A 97 5.69 -5.05 -15.61
N LEU A 98 5.03 -5.23 -16.76
CA LEU A 98 5.69 -5.64 -18.00
C LEU A 98 6.83 -4.69 -18.38
N ALA A 99 6.62 -3.37 -18.24
CA ALA A 99 7.65 -2.36 -18.51
C ALA A 99 8.87 -2.51 -17.59
N VAL A 100 8.67 -2.88 -16.33
CA VAL A 100 9.75 -3.13 -15.36
C VAL A 100 10.52 -4.41 -15.70
N GLU A 101 9.84 -5.46 -16.15
CA GLU A 101 10.52 -6.69 -16.58
C GLU A 101 11.35 -6.53 -17.86
N PHE A 102 11.01 -5.60 -18.76
CA PHE A 102 11.85 -5.27 -19.93
C PHE A 102 13.10 -4.43 -19.60
N GLN A 103 13.23 -3.95 -18.35
CA GLN A 103 14.38 -3.17 -17.88
C GLN A 103 15.42 -3.98 -17.07
N VAL A 104 15.24 -5.30 -16.95
CA VAL A 104 16.18 -6.24 -16.30
C VAL A 104 16.90 -7.09 -17.33
#